data_AF-A0A7C6K810-F1
#
_entry.id   AF-A0A7C6K810-F1
#
_cell.length_a   1.000
_cell.length_b   1.000
_cell.length_c   1.000
_cell.angle_alpha   90.00
_cell.angle_beta   90.00
_cell.angle_gamma   90.00
#
_symmetry.space_group_name_H-M   'P 1'
#
loop_
_entity.id
_entity.type
_entity.pdbx_description
1 polymer ?
#
loop_
_entity_poly.entity_id
_entity_poly.type
_entity_poly.pdbx_seq_one_letter_code
_entity_poly.pdbx_strand_id
1 'polypeptide(L)'
;MKTYMNRNDREHHLMLLIVWDYLGSWLEKTSCLTKDERKRIKTAATHLLRASDSIVGRLEQDYARKIIKDAKNIEIRIYDRLNASLKHTEGGRYIDVEDLYDLASYSLMECRGCKKEKYKECERYQLFMKLNIPVAQTETDGCPYEN
;
A
#
# COMPACT_ATOMS: atom_id res chain seq x y z
N MET A 1 -34.99 -12.60 8.26
CA MET A 1 -33.55 -12.32 8.04
C MET A 1 -33.26 -10.91 8.53
N LYS A 2 -32.15 -10.63 9.24
CA LYS A 2 -31.88 -9.28 9.80
C LYS A 2 -31.73 -8.26 8.67
N THR A 3 -32.56 -7.20 8.69
CA THR A 3 -32.60 -6.09 7.73
C THR A 3 -31.66 -4.93 8.10
N TYR A 4 -31.01 -5.02 9.25
CA TYR A 4 -30.06 -4.02 9.74
C TYR A 4 -28.77 -4.68 10.21
N MET A 5 -27.65 -3.97 10.08
CA MET A 5 -26.33 -4.37 10.59
C MET A 5 -26.00 -3.58 11.85
N ASN A 6 -25.45 -4.26 12.86
CA ASN A 6 -24.89 -3.56 14.01
C ASN A 6 -23.55 -2.90 13.62
N ARG A 7 -22.95 -2.15 14.55
CA ARG A 7 -21.67 -1.47 14.31
C ARG A 7 -20.56 -2.44 13.83
N ASN A 8 -20.43 -3.59 14.48
CA ASN A 8 -19.40 -4.56 14.15
C ASN A 8 -19.63 -5.14 12.76
N ASP A 9 -20.86 -5.53 12.43
CA ASP A 9 -21.20 -6.06 11.10
C ASP A 9 -20.89 -5.03 10.00
N ARG A 10 -21.18 -3.75 10.28
CA ARG A 10 -20.86 -2.62 9.38
C ARG A 10 -19.35 -2.48 9.18
N GLU A 11 -18.56 -2.53 10.26
CA GLU A 11 -17.10 -2.46 10.20
C GLU A 11 -16.50 -3.60 9.37
N HIS A 12 -17.01 -4.82 9.53
CA HIS A 12 -16.57 -5.97 8.71
C HIS A 12 -16.96 -5.81 7.23
N HIS A 13 -18.16 -5.29 6.94
CA HIS A 13 -18.57 -5.00 5.57
C HIS A 13 -17.69 -3.92 4.93
N LEU A 14 -17.35 -2.87 5.68
CA LEU A 14 -16.40 -1.84 5.24
C LEU A 14 -15.02 -2.44 4.95
N MET A 15 -14.52 -3.33 5.80
CA MET A 15 -13.25 -4.04 5.53
C MET A 15 -13.29 -4.86 4.24
N LEU A 16 -14.41 -5.52 3.90
CA LEU A 16 -14.54 -6.23 2.62
C LEU A 16 -14.34 -5.29 1.42
N LEU A 17 -14.96 -4.10 1.48
CA LEU A 17 -14.86 -3.10 0.42
C LEU A 17 -13.45 -2.53 0.30
N ILE A 18 -12.80 -2.21 1.42
CA ILE A 18 -11.46 -1.62 1.38
C ILE A 18 -10.42 -2.65 0.94
N VAL A 19 -10.55 -3.92 1.36
CA VAL A 19 -9.67 -4.99 0.87
C VAL A 19 -9.89 -5.22 -0.63
N TRP A 20 -11.14 -5.20 -1.11
CA TRP A 20 -11.41 -5.29 -2.55
C TRP A 20 -10.72 -4.17 -3.34
N ASP A 21 -10.86 -2.92 -2.89
CA ASP A 21 -10.25 -1.75 -3.53
C ASP A 21 -8.71 -1.82 -3.50
N TYR A 22 -8.14 -2.20 -2.36
CA TYR A 22 -6.70 -2.41 -2.19
C TYR A 22 -6.17 -3.47 -3.16
N LEU A 23 -6.84 -4.63 -3.25
CA LEU A 23 -6.42 -5.70 -4.17
C LEU A 23 -6.55 -5.27 -5.64
N GLY A 24 -7.60 -4.50 -5.99
CA GLY A 24 -7.77 -3.93 -7.33
C GLY A 24 -6.61 -2.99 -7.69
N SER A 25 -6.34 -2.02 -6.82
CA SER A 25 -5.24 -1.07 -6.97
C SER A 25 -3.87 -1.75 -7.06
N TRP A 26 -3.64 -2.81 -6.26
CA TRP A 26 -2.41 -3.58 -6.33
C TRP A 26 -2.27 -4.32 -7.66
N LEU A 27 -3.33 -4.98 -8.13
CA LEU A 27 -3.33 -5.71 -9.40
C LEU A 27 -3.05 -4.82 -10.62
N GLU A 28 -3.47 -3.55 -10.58
CA GLU A 28 -3.21 -2.58 -11.65
C GLU A 28 -1.73 -2.17 -11.73
N LYS A 29 -1.06 -2.06 -10.58
CA LYS A 29 0.29 -1.50 -10.50
C LYS A 29 1.40 -2.56 -10.43
N THR A 30 1.08 -3.77 -9.99
CA THR A 30 2.10 -4.79 -9.71
C THR A 30 2.59 -5.50 -10.96
N SER A 31 3.91 -5.71 -11.06
CA SER A 31 4.55 -6.62 -12.03
C SER A 31 5.11 -7.89 -11.38
N CYS A 32 5.06 -7.99 -10.04
CA CYS A 32 5.77 -9.03 -9.30
C CYS A 32 5.02 -10.38 -9.18
N LEU A 33 3.78 -10.44 -9.65
CA LEU A 33 2.95 -11.65 -9.56
C LEU A 33 3.07 -12.51 -10.80
N THR A 34 3.19 -13.82 -10.62
CA THR A 34 3.00 -14.78 -11.71
C THR A 34 1.57 -14.70 -12.27
N LYS A 35 1.36 -15.24 -13.48
CA LYS A 35 0.03 -15.27 -14.11
C LYS A 35 -1.01 -15.98 -13.23
N ASP A 36 -0.62 -17.06 -12.55
CA ASP A 36 -1.51 -17.83 -11.69
C ASP A 36 -1.84 -17.10 -10.38
N GLU A 37 -0.85 -16.46 -9.75
CA GLU A 37 -1.08 -15.66 -8.54
C GLU A 37 -1.97 -14.45 -8.84
N ARG A 38 -1.70 -13.73 -9.94
CA ARG A 38 -2.54 -12.64 -10.43
C ARG A 38 -3.98 -13.11 -10.63
N LYS A 39 -4.18 -14.29 -11.26
CA LYS A 39 -5.51 -14.87 -11.46
C LYS A 39 -6.20 -15.16 -10.13
N ARG A 40 -5.51 -15.75 -9.17
CA ARG A 40 -6.07 -16.07 -7.83
C ARG A 40 -6.47 -14.80 -7.07
N ILE A 41 -5.63 -13.77 -7.09
CA ILE A 41 -5.91 -12.48 -6.45
C ILE A 41 -7.11 -11.79 -7.11
N LYS A 42 -7.19 -11.80 -8.44
CA LYS A 42 -8.35 -11.26 -9.19
C LYS A 42 -9.64 -11.98 -8.84
N THR A 43 -9.59 -13.31 -8.73
CA THR A 43 -10.74 -14.11 -8.28
C THR A 43 -11.17 -13.74 -6.86
N ALA A 44 -10.21 -13.61 -5.92
CA ALA A 44 -10.50 -13.17 -4.55
C ALA A 44 -11.19 -11.79 -4.52
N ALA A 45 -10.66 -10.80 -5.23
CA ALA A 45 -11.27 -9.48 -5.34
C ALA A 45 -12.70 -9.57 -5.90
N THR A 46 -12.93 -10.38 -6.94
CA THR A 46 -14.27 -10.59 -7.52
C THR A 46 -15.25 -11.18 -6.50
N HIS A 47 -14.82 -12.14 -5.69
CA HIS A 47 -15.67 -12.75 -4.67
C HIS A 47 -16.00 -11.79 -3.52
N LEU A 48 -15.05 -10.93 -3.12
CA LEU A 48 -15.30 -9.88 -2.12
C LEU A 48 -16.40 -8.92 -2.60
N LEU A 49 -16.32 -8.45 -3.85
CA LEU A 49 -17.32 -7.56 -4.42
C LEU A 49 -18.69 -8.23 -4.52
N ARG A 50 -18.76 -9.48 -5.02
CA ARG A 50 -20.02 -10.24 -5.10
C ARG A 50 -20.65 -10.49 -3.73
N ALA A 51 -19.83 -10.76 -2.71
CA ALA A 51 -20.31 -10.90 -1.35
C ALA A 51 -20.91 -9.57 -0.84
N SER A 52 -20.23 -8.46 -1.12
CA SER A 52 -20.75 -7.12 -0.81
C SER A 52 -22.07 -6.84 -1.51
N ASP A 53 -22.18 -7.10 -2.82
CA ASP A 53 -23.40 -6.89 -3.60
C ASP A 53 -24.58 -7.68 -3.04
N SER A 54 -24.34 -8.94 -2.67
CA SER A 54 -25.35 -9.80 -2.02
C SER A 54 -25.79 -9.24 -0.66
N ILE A 55 -24.86 -8.70 0.12
CA ILE A 55 -25.16 -8.05 1.41
C ILE A 55 -25.92 -6.74 1.20
N VAL A 56 -25.55 -5.91 0.21
CA VAL A 56 -26.24 -4.64 -0.06
C VAL A 56 -27.64 -4.90 -0.62
N GLY A 57 -27.80 -5.89 -1.50
CA GLY A 57 -29.09 -6.21 -2.13
C GLY A 57 -30.18 -6.67 -1.17
N ARG A 58 -29.82 -7.08 0.06
CA ARG A 58 -30.75 -7.47 1.13
C ARG A 58 -30.99 -6.37 2.18
N LEU A 59 -30.37 -5.20 2.04
CA LEU A 59 -30.44 -4.09 3.01
C LEU A 59 -31.22 -2.91 2.43
N GLU A 60 -31.72 -2.05 3.30
CA GLU A 60 -32.45 -0.84 2.91
C GLU A 60 -31.52 0.17 2.20
N GLN A 61 -32.06 0.95 1.26
CA GLN A 61 -31.29 1.90 0.45
C GLN A 61 -30.47 2.90 1.28
N ASP A 62 -30.99 3.32 2.44
CA ASP A 62 -30.29 4.26 3.32
C ASP A 62 -29.03 3.65 3.93
N TYR A 63 -29.02 2.33 4.16
CA TYR A 63 -27.82 1.64 4.61
C TYR A 63 -26.75 1.57 3.52
N ALA A 64 -27.15 1.27 2.28
CA ALA A 64 -26.23 1.23 1.14
C ALA A 64 -25.53 2.58 0.94
N ARG A 65 -26.29 3.68 1.03
CA ARG A 65 -25.75 5.05 0.97
C ARG A 65 -24.75 5.34 2.09
N LYS A 66 -25.05 4.87 3.31
CA LYS A 66 -24.15 5.05 4.47
C LYS A 66 -22.85 4.28 4.31
N ILE A 67 -22.90 3.02 3.86
CA ILE A 67 -21.70 2.21 3.59
C ILE A 67 -20.81 2.86 2.54
N ILE A 68 -21.38 3.36 1.43
CA ILE A 68 -20.60 4.04 0.39
C ILE A 68 -19.95 5.31 0.94
N LYS A 69 -20.68 6.08 1.76
CA LYS A 69 -20.13 7.29 2.40
C LYS A 69 -19.00 6.93 3.36
N ASP A 70 -19.17 5.92 4.18
CA ASP A 70 -18.17 5.49 5.16
C ASP A 70 -16.94 4.93 4.42
N ALA A 71 -17.11 4.09 3.41
CA ALA A 71 -16.01 3.51 2.62
C ALA A 71 -15.14 4.57 1.93
N LYS A 72 -15.72 5.70 1.48
CA LYS A 72 -14.97 6.82 0.88
C LYS A 72 -14.07 7.56 1.86
N ASN A 73 -14.34 7.48 3.16
CA ASN A 73 -13.64 8.23 4.20
C ASN A 73 -12.73 7.35 5.07
N ILE A 74 -12.56 6.09 4.71
CA ILE A 74 -11.74 5.13 5.47
C ILE A 74 -10.57 4.70 4.59
N GLU A 75 -9.36 4.75 5.15
CA GLU A 75 -8.14 4.27 4.53
C GLU A 75 -7.53 3.13 5.36
N ILE A 76 -6.92 2.15 4.68
CA ILE A 76 -6.09 1.13 5.35
C ILE A 76 -4.67 1.67 5.42
N ARG A 77 -4.16 1.81 6.64
CA ARG A 77 -2.74 2.08 6.90
C ARG A 77 -2.06 0.81 7.39
N ILE A 78 -1.03 0.36 6.69
CA ILE A 78 -0.15 -0.72 7.16
C ILE A 78 0.83 -0.10 8.15
N TYR A 79 0.77 -0.55 9.40
CA TYR A 79 1.64 -0.08 10.47
C TYR A 79 2.61 -1.18 10.90
N ASP A 80 3.90 -0.87 10.85
CA ASP A 80 4.95 -1.76 11.37
C ASP A 80 5.02 -1.65 12.90
N ARG A 81 4.62 -2.73 13.58
CA ARG A 81 4.64 -2.83 15.04
C ARG A 81 6.06 -2.83 15.62
N LEU A 82 7.07 -3.25 14.86
CA LEU A 82 8.45 -3.29 15.32
C LEU A 82 9.03 -1.87 15.38
N ASN A 83 8.76 -1.05 14.37
CA ASN A 83 9.14 0.37 14.41
C ASN A 83 8.37 1.15 15.48
N ALA A 84 7.17 0.72 15.85
CA ALA A 84 6.40 1.30 16.96
C ALA A 84 7.08 1.13 18.32
N SER A 85 7.61 -0.07 18.60
CA SER A 85 8.33 -0.36 19.84
C SER A 85 9.70 0.29 19.87
N LEU A 86 10.31 0.52 18.71
CA LEU A 86 11.60 1.20 18.56
C LEU A 86 11.51 2.74 18.70
N LYS A 87 10.32 3.35 18.57
CA LYS A 87 10.10 4.81 18.73
C LYS A 87 10.33 5.37 20.15
N HIS A 88 10.81 4.55 21.09
CA HIS A 88 11.29 4.99 22.40
C HIS A 88 12.79 5.31 22.45
N THR A 89 13.51 5.35 21.33
CA THR A 89 14.86 5.95 21.31
C THR A 89 14.77 7.47 21.15
N GLU A 90 15.11 8.16 22.23
CA GLU A 90 15.16 9.61 22.36
C GLU A 90 15.93 10.25 21.18
N GLY A 91 15.27 11.10 20.37
CA GLY A 91 15.96 11.98 19.41
C GLY A 91 15.27 12.25 18.06
N GLY A 92 14.13 11.64 17.75
CA GLY A 92 13.45 11.89 16.46
C GLY A 92 12.76 13.26 16.41
N ARG A 93 13.21 14.18 15.54
CA ARG A 93 12.38 15.32 15.10
C ARG A 93 11.41 14.84 14.01
N TYR A 94 10.19 15.38 14.03
CA TYR A 94 9.27 15.21 12.90
C TYR A 94 9.84 15.98 11.69
N ILE A 95 10.09 15.26 10.61
CA ILE A 95 10.50 15.80 9.31
C ILE A 95 9.39 15.45 8.33
N ASP A 96 9.06 16.37 7.43
CA ASP A 96 8.16 16.07 6.33
C ASP A 96 8.78 14.96 5.45
N VAL A 97 7.94 14.03 4.98
CA VAL A 97 8.42 12.94 4.12
C VAL A 97 8.92 13.50 2.78
N GLU A 98 8.34 14.60 2.29
CA GLU A 98 8.82 15.28 1.09
C GLU A 98 10.22 15.89 1.30
N ASP A 99 10.46 16.55 2.43
CA ASP A 99 11.78 17.08 2.79
C ASP A 99 12.84 15.97 2.86
N LEU A 100 12.45 14.79 3.37
CA LEU A 100 13.33 13.62 3.41
C LEU A 100 13.66 13.12 1.99
N TYR A 101 12.69 13.11 1.09
CA TYR A 101 12.90 12.73 -0.31
C TYR A 101 13.77 13.73 -1.05
N ASP A 102 13.60 15.03 -0.79
CA ASP A 102 14.46 16.06 -1.35
C ASP A 102 15.91 15.88 -0.89
N LEU A 103 16.15 15.68 0.42
CA LEU A 103 17.48 15.38 0.96
C LEU A 103 18.08 14.11 0.34
N ALA A 104 17.28 13.07 0.16
CA ALA A 104 17.71 11.84 -0.46
C ALA A 104 18.06 12.03 -1.94
N SER A 105 17.32 12.87 -2.67
CA SER A 105 17.61 13.18 -4.08
C SER A 105 18.99 13.83 -4.25
N TYR A 106 19.39 14.73 -3.34
CA TYR A 106 20.74 15.30 -3.34
C TYR A 106 21.82 14.24 -3.10
N SER A 107 21.55 13.25 -2.25
CA SER A 107 22.49 12.17 -1.95
C SER A 107 22.66 11.16 -3.09
N LEU A 108 21.72 11.14 -4.06
CA LEU A 108 21.80 10.31 -5.27
C LEU A 108 22.73 10.88 -6.35
N MET A 109 23.19 12.14 -6.22
CA MET A 109 24.15 12.71 -7.17
C MET A 109 25.46 11.91 -7.25
N GLU A 110 25.86 11.24 -6.17
CA GLU A 110 27.05 10.40 -6.15
C GLU A 110 26.82 8.99 -6.73
N CYS A 111 25.56 8.61 -6.96
CA CYS A 111 25.23 7.37 -7.66
C CYS A 111 25.31 7.55 -9.19
N ARG A 112 25.43 8.78 -9.68
CA ARG A 112 25.55 9.10 -11.10
C ARG A 112 26.86 8.58 -11.69
N GLY A 113 26.77 7.64 -12.63
CA GLY A 113 27.94 6.99 -13.24
C GLY A 113 28.71 6.05 -12.30
N CYS A 114 28.05 5.53 -11.26
CA CYS A 114 28.65 4.58 -10.33
C CYS A 114 28.93 3.23 -11.02
N LYS A 115 30.20 2.86 -11.18
CA LYS A 115 30.60 1.59 -11.84
C LYS A 115 30.52 0.35 -10.93
N LYS A 116 29.74 0.40 -9.84
CA LYS A 116 29.74 -0.67 -8.84
C LYS A 116 28.80 -1.79 -9.29
N GLU A 117 29.37 -2.82 -9.90
CA GLU A 117 28.63 -3.97 -10.46
C GLU A 117 27.79 -4.73 -9.41
N LYS A 118 28.28 -4.83 -8.17
CA LYS A 118 27.56 -5.44 -7.04
C LYS A 118 26.71 -4.43 -6.27
N TYR A 119 25.75 -3.80 -6.95
CA TYR A 119 24.90 -2.77 -6.35
C TYR A 119 24.08 -3.25 -5.13
N LYS A 120 23.72 -4.55 -5.05
CA LYS A 120 22.99 -5.14 -3.91
C LYS A 120 23.79 -5.14 -2.59
N GLU A 121 25.12 -5.07 -2.68
CA GLU A 121 26.04 -4.93 -1.55
C GLU A 121 26.40 -3.46 -1.27
N CYS A 122 25.83 -2.51 -2.01
CA CYS A 122 26.06 -1.09 -1.77
C CYS A 122 25.28 -0.62 -0.53
N GLU A 123 25.98 -0.05 0.44
CA GLU A 123 25.36 0.46 1.69
C GLU A 123 24.28 1.50 1.41
N ARG A 124 24.50 2.40 0.44
CA ARG A 124 23.49 3.39 0.02
C ARG A 124 22.26 2.75 -0.60
N TYR A 125 22.45 1.74 -1.46
CA TYR A 125 21.34 0.98 -2.03
C TYR A 125 20.50 0.32 -0.93
N GLN A 126 21.16 -0.33 0.04
CA GLN A 126 20.46 -0.97 1.15
C GLN A 126 19.74 0.04 2.04
N LEU A 127 20.36 1.20 2.29
CA LEU A 127 19.76 2.27 3.08
C LEU A 127 18.52 2.86 2.38
N PHE A 128 18.58 3.17 1.09
CA PHE A 128 17.44 3.73 0.36
C PHE A 128 16.30 2.72 0.19
N MET A 129 16.62 1.44 -0.07
CA MET A 129 15.63 0.37 -0.06
C MET A 129 14.98 0.20 1.31
N LYS A 130 15.78 0.27 2.40
CA LYS A 130 15.25 0.19 3.78
C LYS A 130 14.31 1.35 4.10
N LEU A 131 14.61 2.55 3.58
CA LEU A 131 13.84 3.77 3.82
C LEU A 131 12.69 3.98 2.81
N ASN A 132 12.46 3.04 1.88
CA ASN A 132 11.46 3.13 0.81
C ASN A 132 11.52 4.47 0.07
N ILE A 133 12.72 4.95 -0.25
CA ILE A 133 12.87 6.21 -0.98
C ILE A 133 12.51 5.97 -2.45
N PRO A 134 11.49 6.66 -2.99
CA PRO A 134 11.05 6.45 -4.37
C PRO A 134 12.15 6.87 -5.33
N VAL A 135 12.38 6.04 -6.33
CA VAL A 135 13.35 6.31 -7.39
C VAL A 135 12.69 7.10 -8.48
N ALA A 136 13.33 8.18 -8.92
CA ALA A 136 12.70 9.20 -9.76
C ALA A 136 12.23 8.67 -11.14
N GLN A 137 12.71 7.51 -11.62
CA GLN A 137 12.26 6.89 -12.86
C GLN A 137 12.21 5.36 -12.75
N THR A 138 11.18 4.77 -13.38
CA THR A 138 10.61 3.45 -13.03
C THR A 138 11.13 2.27 -13.86
N GLU A 139 12.12 2.44 -14.72
CA GLU A 139 12.60 1.33 -15.57
C GLU A 139 14.12 1.39 -15.77
N THR A 140 14.84 0.58 -15.01
CA THR A 140 16.23 0.22 -15.32
C THR A 140 16.44 -1.26 -15.05
N ASP A 141 17.01 -1.99 -16.02
CA ASP A 141 17.48 -3.38 -15.87
C ASP A 141 18.73 -3.50 -14.94
N GLY A 142 19.08 -2.43 -14.21
CA GLY A 142 20.24 -2.26 -13.32
C GLY A 142 19.89 -1.69 -11.95
N CYS A 143 20.84 -1.04 -11.27
CA CYS A 143 20.59 -0.40 -9.98
C CYS A 143 19.56 0.73 -10.17
N PRO A 144 18.40 0.74 -9.48
CA PRO A 144 17.38 1.77 -9.67
C PRO A 144 17.88 3.19 -9.42
N TYR A 145 18.89 3.34 -8.57
CA TYR A 145 19.47 4.60 -8.13
C TYR A 145 20.63 5.09 -9.02
N GLU A 146 21.00 4.32 -10.04
CA GLU A 146 21.98 4.71 -11.06
C GLU A 146 21.30 5.64 -12.07
N ASN A 147 21.29 6.94 -11.75
CA ASN A 147 20.83 8.03 -12.63
C ASN A 147 21.98 8.66 -13.42
#